data_AF-A0A6G3LEK3-F1
#
_entry.id   AF-A0A6G3LEK3-F1
#
_cell.length_a   1.000
_cell.length_b   1.000
_cell.length_c   1.000
_cell.angle_alpha   90.00
_cell.angle_beta   90.00
_cell.angle_gamma   90.00
#
_symmetry.space_group_name_H-M   'P 1'
#
loop_
_entity.id
_entity.type
_entity.pdbx_description
1 polymer ?
#
loop_
_entity_poly.entity_id
_entity_poly.type
_entity_poly.pdbx_seq_one_letter_code
_entity_poly.pdbx_strand_id
1 'polypeptide(L)' 'MIRRDYLFNTLLSLFIGLTCFTLSYVGETRLDAYTSVFALDYVVLKVLFRPRRLGRDWLLVALLAIFSLSVAFRILEMIG' A
#
# COMPACT_ATOMS: atom_id res chain seq x y z
N MET A 1 28.03 -5.80 1.27
CA MET A 1 27.09 -4.73 1.69
C MET A 1 25.76 -4.94 0.98
N ILE A 2 24.77 -5.54 1.65
CA ILE A 2 23.43 -5.73 1.07
C ILE A 2 22.88 -4.34 0.74
N ARG A 3 22.62 -4.06 -0.54
CA ARG A 3 22.03 -2.79 -0.97
C ARG A 3 20.64 -2.68 -0.32
N ARG A 4 20.38 -1.56 0.35
CA ARG A 4 19.09 -1.28 1.00
C ARG A 4 17.89 -1.38 0.04
N ASP A 5 18.13 -1.25 -1.27
CA ASP A 5 17.14 -1.47 -2.32
C ASP A 5 16.59 -2.89 -2.36
N TYR A 6 17.45 -3.92 -2.22
CA TYR A 6 16.99 -5.32 -2.23
C TYR A 6 16.18 -5.63 -0.98
N LEU A 7 16.64 -5.16 0.20
CA LEU A 7 15.90 -5.32 1.45
C LEU A 7 14.50 -4.70 1.38
N PHE A 8 14.39 -3.48 0.83
CA PHE A 8 13.10 -2.82 0.64
C PHE A 8 12.16 -3.64 -0.25
N ASN A 9 12.66 -4.13 -1.39
CA ASN A 9 11.82 -4.85 -2.35
C ASN A 9 11.37 -6.22 -1.81
N THR A 10 12.26 -6.93 -1.11
CA THR A 10 11.90 -8.21 -0.47
C THR A 10 10.89 -8.04 0.66
N LEU A 11 11.06 -7.00 1.48
CA LEU A 11 10.12 -6.69 2.57
C LEU A 11 8.77 -6.25 2.03
N LEU A 12 8.75 -5.43 0.97
CA LEU A 12 7.51 -5.02 0.33
C LEU A 12 6.73 -6.21 -0.22
N SER A 13 7.40 -7.11 -0.94
CA SER A 13 6.76 -8.33 -1.45
C SER A 13 6.23 -9.22 -0.33
N LEU A 14 6.94 -9.30 0.81
CA LEU A 14 6.53 -10.09 1.96
C LEU A 14 5.31 -9.47 2.67
N PHE A 15 5.31 -8.15 2.84
CA PHE A 15 4.20 -7.40 3.44
C PHE A 15 2.93 -7.52 2.58
N ILE A 16 3.03 -7.33 1.26
CA ILE A 16 1.90 -7.51 0.35
C ILE A 16 1.36 -8.94 0.42
N GLY A 17 2.23 -9.95 0.46
CA GLY A 17 1.82 -11.34 0.61
C GLY A 17 1.10 -11.62 1.92
N LEU A 18 1.60 -11.08 3.04
CA LEU A 18 0.96 -11.17 4.35
C LEU A 18 -0.40 -10.46 4.36
N THR A 19 -0.48 -9.25 3.79
CA THR A 19 -1.70 -8.48 3.67
C THR A 19 -2.76 -9.22 2.85
N CYS A 20 -2.37 -9.83 1.73
CA CYS A 20 -3.27 -10.70 0.95
C CYS A 20 -3.78 -11.88 1.80
N PHE A 21 -2.88 -12.54 2.52
CA PHE A 21 -3.24 -13.68 3.35
C PHE A 21 -4.17 -13.29 4.49
N THR A 22 -3.89 -12.20 5.19
CA THR A 22 -4.69 -11.74 6.34
C THR A 22 -6.06 -11.24 5.91
N LEU A 23 -6.16 -10.44 4.84
CA LEU A 23 -7.46 -10.00 4.35
C LEU A 23 -8.30 -11.17 3.81
N SER A 24 -7.68 -12.11 3.10
CA SER A 24 -8.35 -13.33 2.62
C SER A 24 -8.81 -14.20 3.78
N TYR A 25 -8.00 -14.33 4.83
CA TYR A 25 -8.36 -15.06 6.05
C TYR A 25 -9.55 -14.43 6.78
N VAL A 26 -9.64 -13.09 6.78
CA VAL A 26 -10.79 -12.35 7.32
C VAL A 26 -12.03 -12.47 6.41
N GLY A 27 -11.90 -13.03 5.21
CA GLY A 27 -12.97 -13.16 4.23
C GLY A 27 -13.26 -11.84 3.48
N GLU A 28 -12.32 -10.90 3.54
CA GLU A 28 -12.47 -9.62 2.87
C GLU A 28 -12.30 -9.79 1.35
N THR A 29 -13.31 -9.38 0.59
CA THR A 29 -13.32 -9.48 -0.89
C THR A 29 -13.28 -8.11 -1.57
N ARG A 30 -13.45 -7.02 -0.79
CA ARG A 30 -13.49 -5.66 -1.33
C ARG A 30 -12.10 -5.20 -1.73
N LEU A 31 -11.91 -4.94 -3.02
CA LEU A 31 -10.65 -4.41 -3.58
C LEU A 31 -10.18 -3.11 -2.92
N ASP A 32 -11.12 -2.30 -2.42
CA ASP A 32 -10.82 -1.04 -1.73
C ASP A 32 -10.04 -1.25 -0.40
N ALA A 33 -10.34 -2.34 0.31
CA ALA A 33 -9.63 -2.68 1.54
C ALA A 33 -8.18 -3.09 1.24
N TYR A 34 -7.98 -3.93 0.21
CA TYR A 34 -6.64 -4.38 -0.21
C TYR A 34 -5.78 -3.22 -0.69
N THR A 35 -6.31 -2.37 -1.56
CA THR A 35 -5.58 -1.20 -2.08
C THR A 35 -5.19 -0.22 -0.97
N SER A 36 -6.05 -0.05 0.03
CA SER A 36 -5.76 0.79 1.20
C SER A 36 -4.61 0.25 2.04
N VAL A 37 -4.61 -1.05 2.34
CA VAL A 37 -3.54 -1.64 3.15
C VAL A 37 -2.22 -1.72 2.37
N PHE A 38 -2.25 -1.97 1.05
CA PHE A 38 -1.05 -1.89 0.22
C PHE A 38 -0.46 -0.47 0.17
N ALA A 39 -1.29 0.57 0.11
CA ALA A 39 -0.85 1.95 0.23
C ALA A 39 -0.13 2.20 1.56
N LEU A 40 -0.70 1.69 2.65
CA LEU A 40 -0.10 1.80 3.98
C LEU A 40 1.24 1.05 4.07
N ASP A 41 1.30 -0.21 3.63
CA ASP A 41 2.51 -1.03 3.65
C ASP A 41 3.66 -0.34 2.91
N TYR A 42 3.37 0.22 1.74
CA TYR A 42 4.33 0.96 0.95
C TYR A 42 4.84 2.22 1.67
N VAL A 43 3.94 3.01 2.27
CA VAL A 43 4.29 4.23 3.01
C VAL A 43 5.14 3.89 4.23
N VAL A 44 4.76 2.88 5.01
CA VAL A 44 5.46 2.46 6.23
C VAL A 44 6.88 2.00 5.89
N LEU A 45 7.04 1.10 4.91
CA LEU A 45 8.35 0.63 4.48
C LEU A 45 9.20 1.78 3.91
N LYS A 46 8.59 2.71 3.19
CA LYS A 46 9.30 3.86 2.63
C LYS A 46 9.82 4.77 3.75
N VAL A 47 9.01 5.07 4.76
CA VAL A 47 9.42 5.87 5.93
C VAL A 47 10.53 5.16 6.70
N LEU A 48 10.42 3.85 6.92
CA LEU A 48 11.36 3.07 7.73
C LEU A 48 12.74 2.95 7.05
N PHE A 49 12.77 2.65 5.75
CA PHE A 49 14.03 2.37 5.04
C PHE A 49 14.62 3.57 4.29
N ARG A 50 13.78 4.55 3.91
CA ARG A 50 14.18 5.72 3.12
C ARG A 50 13.44 7.00 3.56
N PRO A 51 13.77 7.55 4.74
CA PRO A 51 13.09 8.74 5.27
C PRO A 51 13.34 10.04 4.48
N ARG A 52 14.30 10.08 3.53
CA ARG A 52 14.73 11.31 2.85
C ARG A 52 15.09 11.13 1.37
N ARG A 53 14.12 10.86 0.51
CA ARG A 53 14.25 11.28 -0.89
C ARG A 53 13.16 12.30 -1.21
N LEU A 54 13.57 13.57 -1.30
CA LEU A 54 12.83 14.72 -1.85
C LEU A 54 12.55 14.59 -3.38
N GLY A 55 12.68 13.39 -3.94
CA GLY A 55 12.44 13.12 -5.35
C GLY A 55 10.96 12.84 -5.62
N ARG A 56 10.52 13.08 -6.87
CA ARG A 56 9.14 12.85 -7.30
C ARG A 56 8.82 11.36 -7.23
N ASP A 57 8.11 10.95 -6.18
CA ASP A 57 7.79 9.55 -5.94
C ASP A 57 6.48 9.17 -6.60
N TRP A 58 6.57 8.86 -7.90
CA TRP A 58 5.44 8.52 -8.74
C TRP A 58 4.65 7.31 -8.24
N LEU A 59 5.32 6.37 -7.56
CA LEU A 59 4.65 5.19 -7.01
C LEU A 59 3.75 5.57 -5.84
N LEU A 60 4.24 6.44 -4.94
CA LEU A 60 3.40 6.98 -3.85
C LEU A 60 2.22 7.77 -4.40
N VAL A 61 2.42 8.59 -5.44
CA VAL A 61 1.34 9.36 -6.08
C VAL A 61 0.29 8.42 -6.69
N ALA A 62 0.72 7.37 -7.39
CA ALA A 62 -0.18 6.37 -7.95
C ALA A 62 -0.98 5.63 -6.86
N LEU A 63 -0.33 5.19 -5.78
CA LEU A 63 -1.01 4.53 -4.67
C LEU A 63 -2.00 5.46 -3.96
N LEU A 64 -1.63 6.73 -3.76
CA LEU A 64 -2.53 7.73 -3.19
C LEU A 64 -3.75 8.01 -4.09
N ALA A 65 -3.55 8.08 -5.41
CA ALA A 65 -4.64 8.26 -6.34
C ALA A 65 -5.61 7.08 -6.31
N ILE A 66 -5.09 5.85 -6.35
CA ILE A 66 -5.90 4.62 -6.26
C ILE A 66 -6.65 4.58 -4.93
N PHE A 67 -5.96 4.83 -3.81
CA PHE A 67 -6.56 4.90 -2.49
C PHE A 67 -7.68 5.94 -2.41
N SER A 68 -7.43 7.16 -2.91
CA SER A 68 -8.41 8.24 -2.89
C SER A 68 -9.64 7.91 -3.74
N LEU A 69 -9.46 7.24 -4.89
CA LEU A 69 -10.57 6.80 -5.74
C LEU A 69 -11.38 5.70 -5.04
N SER A 70 -10.73 4.69 -4.46
CA SER A 70 -11.38 3.64 -3.68
C SER A 70 -12.21 4.22 -2.52
N VAL A 71 -11.66 5.18 -1.77
CA VAL A 71 -12.39 5.87 -0.70
C VAL A 71 -13.57 6.68 -1.26
N ALA A 72 -13.40 7.38 -2.38
CA ALA A 72 -14.47 8.17 -2.99
C ALA A 72 -15.65 7.29 -3.44
N PHE A 73 -15.38 6.15 -4.09
CA PHE A 73 -16.40 5.18 -4.45
C PHE A 73 -17.12 4.63 -3.22
N ARG A 74 -16.38 4.34 -2.15
CA ARG A 74 -16.97 3.86 -0.90
C ARG A 74 -17.88 4.89 -0.23
N ILE A 75 -17.49 6.16 -0.23
CA ILE A 75 -18.31 7.25 0.31
C ILE A 75 -19.59 7.41 -0.52
N LEU A 76 -19.49 7.32 -1.86
CA LEU A 76 -20.66 7.35 -2.75
C LEU A 76 -21.63 6.20 -2.45
N GLU A 77 -21.12 4.99 -2.24
CA GLU A 77 -21.92 3.81 -1.86
C GLU A 77 -22.58 3.95 -0.48
N MET A 78 -21.97 4.70 0.45
CA MET A 78 -22.54 4.93 1.79
C MET A 78 -23.61 6.03 1.82
N ILE A 79 -23.54 6.99 0.91
CA ILE A 79 -24.45 8.15 0.87
C ILE A 79 -25.66 7.87 -0.04
N GLY A 80 -25.51 7.02 -1.06
CA GLY A 80 -26.61 6.56 -1.92
C GLY A 80 -27.36 5.38 -1.34
#